data_AF-A0A538RTM2-F1
#
_entry.id   AF-A0A538RTM2-F1
#
_cell.length_a   1.000
_cell.length_b   1.000
_cell.length_c   1.000
_cell.angle_alpha   90.00
_cell.angle_beta   90.00
_cell.angle_gamma   90.00
#
_symmetry.space_group_name_H-M   'P 1'
#
loop_
_entity.id
_entity.type
_entity.pdbx_description
1 polymer ?
#
loop_
_entity_poly.entity_id
_entity_poly.type
_entity_poly.pdbx_seq_one_letter_code
_entity_poly.pdbx_strand_id
1 'polypeptide(L)'
;MRNSVKVKETAWRSPDPMLRVSALENRVSKLTSAVWALVGLCVVLAMGLGSVLTWVLLTRGPVAGVAAPAPEMPGSSARLAESSSSASPIQETRQTEPVEPAPKVSPPARKERGPRAAGTGDHVPSPPAAQPASRPAAARTVKEPRPASPVDLKGLAIPREHPRLWWTPERLAQAKRWYARHRFVPKPADPWDNALCYAITHEQRYARNAIDALLGFKIAEDRLQTVASNAYRWTDWVPVVYDWTYDAMTPAEREEMLQRYNHYVDVMTHKHHGRPEMVPNNYNWGSFRNEVNWAVATYYESPAARDFLQFALGRRWQENFVPYAAASGKGGVAPEGSQYGRYMLQYVVVPALTLKSFGRDLFRETDFHKEAVYSLIYWTTPGPTLGAEVRPQPYYQVFPFGDDERDGGYPSALASYYGDFMTAAALEWDSVPTGEYARQWLHTVRPPISKYVAAIDPGGPVRPFEQLPLDYYAPGSGYLFVRNHWSREATSLFAQLGLPVSTHQHLDKGTFQIWRKGRWLSKESMASSSATWAKPMPTRMVPRASCAWRAGPSTTTPRSICHRRIERMHRLTRSAMTTPTPAALCASYFLSGR
;
A
#
# COMPACT_ATOMS: atom_id res chain seq x y z
N MET A 1 3.70 -36.95 -46.04
CA MET A 1 3.54 -37.31 -44.59
C MET A 1 3.78 -38.79 -44.23
N ARG A 2 4.22 -39.71 -45.13
CA ARG A 2 4.38 -41.14 -44.76
C ARG A 2 5.73 -41.57 -44.14
N ASN A 3 6.81 -40.76 -44.22
CA ASN A 3 8.15 -41.20 -43.80
C ASN A 3 8.57 -40.80 -42.36
N SER A 4 7.77 -40.04 -41.61
CA SER A 4 8.14 -39.59 -40.24
C SER A 4 7.53 -40.40 -39.09
N VAL A 5 6.92 -41.56 -39.38
CA VAL A 5 6.21 -42.38 -38.38
C VAL A 5 7.14 -43.41 -37.71
N LYS A 6 8.07 -44.04 -38.46
CA LYS A 6 8.91 -45.14 -37.96
C LYS A 6 9.96 -44.77 -36.89
N VAL A 7 10.25 -43.48 -36.68
CA VAL A 7 11.28 -43.03 -35.72
C VAL A 7 10.72 -42.80 -34.30
N LYS A 8 9.40 -42.86 -34.10
CA LYS A 8 8.75 -42.36 -32.87
C LYS A 8 8.25 -43.41 -31.87
N GLU A 9 8.26 -44.70 -32.21
CA GLU A 9 7.84 -45.76 -31.28
C GLU A 9 8.96 -46.27 -30.36
N THR A 10 10.23 -46.06 -30.71
CA THR A 10 11.39 -46.53 -29.94
C THR A 10 11.62 -45.74 -28.65
N ALA A 11 11.42 -44.42 -28.67
CA ALA A 11 11.68 -43.56 -27.50
C ALA A 11 10.83 -43.92 -26.27
N TRP A 12 9.59 -44.38 -26.46
CA TRP A 12 8.70 -44.74 -25.36
C TRP A 12 9.07 -46.06 -24.66
N ARG A 13 9.87 -46.90 -25.33
CA ARG A 13 10.42 -48.16 -24.77
C ARG A 13 11.86 -48.01 -24.29
N SER A 14 12.46 -46.82 -24.37
CA SER A 14 13.82 -46.58 -23.86
C SER A 14 13.92 -46.94 -22.37
N PRO A 15 15.00 -47.61 -21.90
CA PRO A 15 15.23 -47.81 -20.47
C PRO A 15 15.64 -46.52 -19.75
N ASP A 16 16.06 -45.48 -20.48
CA ASP A 16 16.45 -44.18 -19.93
C ASP A 16 15.20 -43.34 -19.55
N PRO A 17 15.04 -42.95 -18.27
CA PRO A 17 13.91 -42.13 -17.83
C PRO A 17 13.92 -40.70 -18.41
N MET A 18 15.08 -40.10 -18.71
CA MET A 18 15.15 -38.75 -19.29
C MET A 18 14.54 -38.70 -20.69
N LEU A 19 14.81 -39.72 -21.52
CA LEU A 19 14.22 -39.85 -22.85
C LEU A 19 12.69 -40.06 -22.80
N ARG A 20 12.16 -40.70 -21.75
CA ARG A 20 10.70 -40.82 -21.54
C ARG A 20 10.06 -39.49 -21.15
N VAL A 21 10.70 -38.71 -20.27
CA VAL A 21 10.21 -37.38 -19.87
C VAL A 21 10.17 -36.44 -21.08
N SER A 22 11.26 -36.35 -21.84
CA SER A 22 11.30 -35.52 -23.06
C SER A 22 10.25 -35.95 -24.10
N ALA A 23 10.03 -37.27 -24.27
CA ALA A 23 8.99 -37.79 -25.15
C ALA A 23 7.56 -37.44 -24.67
N LEU A 24 7.35 -37.37 -23.35
CA LEU A 24 6.08 -36.99 -22.73
C LEU A 24 5.81 -35.47 -22.90
N GLU A 25 6.77 -34.61 -22.58
CA GLU A 25 6.68 -33.16 -22.79
C GLU A 25 6.34 -32.81 -24.25
N ASN A 26 7.03 -33.48 -25.18
CA ASN A 26 6.86 -33.28 -26.61
C ASN A 26 5.52 -33.86 -27.15
N ARG A 27 4.85 -34.74 -26.39
CA ARG A 27 3.46 -35.17 -26.62
C ARG A 27 2.46 -34.18 -26.02
N VAL A 28 2.67 -33.75 -24.77
CA VAL A 28 1.82 -32.76 -24.10
C VAL A 28 1.76 -31.48 -24.93
N SER A 29 2.90 -30.91 -25.33
CA SER A 29 3.00 -29.73 -26.19
C SER A 29 2.14 -29.84 -27.46
N LYS A 30 2.19 -30.98 -28.16
CA LYS A 30 1.36 -31.22 -29.36
C LYS A 30 -0.13 -31.35 -29.05
N LEU A 31 -0.48 -31.95 -27.92
CA LEU A 31 -1.87 -32.03 -27.47
C LEU A 31 -2.41 -30.62 -27.19
N THR A 32 -1.63 -29.79 -26.50
CA THR A 32 -1.99 -28.38 -26.24
C THR A 32 -2.15 -27.59 -27.55
N SER A 33 -1.24 -27.76 -28.52
CA SER A 33 -1.37 -27.13 -29.85
C SER A 33 -2.61 -27.58 -30.60
N ALA A 34 -2.97 -28.87 -30.54
CA ALA A 34 -4.19 -29.39 -31.17
C ALA A 34 -5.46 -28.87 -30.51
N VAL A 35 -5.48 -28.73 -29.17
CA VAL A 35 -6.58 -28.11 -28.43
C VAL A 35 -6.75 -26.64 -28.83
N TRP A 36 -5.66 -25.86 -28.91
CA TRP A 36 -5.72 -24.46 -29.36
C TRP A 36 -6.23 -24.32 -30.81
N ALA A 37 -5.85 -25.23 -31.72
CA ALA A 37 -6.39 -25.25 -33.07
C ALA A 37 -7.90 -25.55 -33.11
N LEU A 38 -8.38 -26.47 -32.28
CA LEU A 38 -9.79 -26.78 -32.11
C LEU A 38 -10.59 -25.59 -31.53
N VAL A 39 -10.05 -24.92 -30.51
CA VAL A 39 -10.67 -23.71 -29.95
C VAL A 39 -10.76 -22.60 -31.01
N GLY A 40 -9.69 -22.38 -31.79
CA GLY A 40 -9.70 -21.44 -32.92
C GLY A 40 -10.78 -21.76 -33.96
N LEU A 41 -10.92 -23.02 -34.35
CA LEU A 41 -11.96 -23.46 -35.29
C LEU A 41 -13.38 -23.21 -34.74
N CYS A 42 -13.62 -23.49 -33.46
CA CYS A 42 -14.91 -23.22 -32.81
C CYS A 42 -15.25 -21.72 -32.78
N VAL A 43 -14.26 -20.85 -32.54
CA VAL A 43 -14.47 -19.39 -32.57
C VAL A 43 -14.84 -18.91 -33.98
N VAL A 44 -14.16 -19.40 -35.02
CA VAL A 44 -14.48 -19.06 -36.42
C VAL A 44 -15.90 -19.49 -36.80
N LEU A 45 -16.33 -20.69 -36.41
CA LEU A 45 -17.70 -21.18 -36.65
C LEU A 45 -18.75 -20.34 -35.91
N ALA A 46 -18.47 -19.94 -34.66
CA ALA A 46 -19.37 -19.09 -33.88
C ALA A 46 -19.52 -17.69 -34.49
N MET A 47 -18.43 -17.08 -34.98
CA MET A 47 -18.46 -15.79 -35.67
C MET A 47 -19.25 -15.84 -36.99
N GLY A 48 -19.13 -16.93 -37.75
CA GLY A 48 -19.94 -17.15 -38.95
C GLY A 48 -21.45 -17.19 -38.66
N LEU A 49 -21.86 -17.94 -37.63
CA LEU A 49 -23.26 -18.04 -37.21
C LEU A 49 -23.83 -16.70 -36.68
N GLY A 50 -23.06 -15.96 -35.89
CA GLY A 50 -23.48 -14.65 -35.37
C GLY A 50 -23.71 -13.60 -36.47
N SER A 51 -22.94 -13.66 -37.54
CA SER A 51 -23.06 -12.76 -38.70
C SER A 51 -24.37 -12.95 -39.45
N VAL A 52 -24.80 -14.21 -39.64
CA VAL A 52 -26.10 -14.54 -40.27
C VAL A 52 -27.27 -14.07 -39.42
N LEU A 53 -27.19 -14.23 -38.10
CA LEU A 53 -28.28 -13.84 -37.18
C LEU A 53 -28.48 -12.32 -37.13
N THR A 54 -27.38 -11.55 -37.13
CA THR A 54 -27.43 -10.08 -37.16
C THR A 54 -28.06 -9.54 -38.45
N TRP A 55 -27.80 -10.19 -39.60
CA TRP A 55 -28.39 -9.80 -40.88
C TRP A 55 -29.91 -10.04 -40.94
N VAL A 56 -30.40 -11.12 -40.33
CA VAL A 56 -31.84 -11.43 -40.19
C VAL A 56 -32.55 -10.44 -39.25
N LEU A 57 -31.85 -9.88 -38.26
CA LEU A 57 -32.44 -8.92 -37.32
C LEU A 57 -32.47 -7.49 -37.86
N LEU A 58 -31.47 -7.07 -38.66
CA LEU A 58 -31.41 -5.73 -39.26
C LEU A 58 -32.36 -5.51 -40.43
N THR A 59 -32.95 -6.57 -41.00
CA THR A 59 -33.87 -6.50 -42.14
C THR A 59 -35.35 -6.31 -41.75
N ARG A 60 -35.67 -6.18 -40.46
CA ARG A 60 -37.02 -5.84 -39.96
C ARG A 60 -37.06 -4.41 -39.44
N GLY A 61 -37.62 -3.50 -40.26
CA GLY A 61 -37.74 -2.08 -39.93
C GLY A 61 -38.69 -1.79 -38.76
N PRO A 62 -38.53 -0.64 -38.08
CA PRO A 62 -39.32 -0.27 -36.90
C PRO A 62 -40.74 0.20 -37.26
N VAL A 63 -41.70 -0.21 -36.46
CA VAL A 63 -43.08 0.32 -36.46
C VAL A 63 -43.11 1.62 -35.65
N ALA A 64 -43.73 2.67 -36.20
CA ALA A 64 -43.82 3.98 -35.55
C ALA A 64 -44.82 3.99 -34.38
N GLY A 65 -44.53 4.75 -33.32
CA GLY A 65 -45.46 4.88 -32.19
C GLY A 65 -45.06 5.88 -31.10
N VAL A 66 -45.68 7.07 -31.15
CA VAL A 66 -46.03 7.96 -30.02
C VAL A 66 -44.89 8.57 -29.17
N ALA A 67 -44.77 9.90 -29.24
CA ALA A 67 -43.98 10.71 -28.31
C ALA A 67 -44.78 11.04 -27.03
N ALA A 68 -44.09 11.13 -25.89
CA ALA A 68 -44.64 11.62 -24.61
C ALA A 68 -43.85 12.86 -24.14
N PRO A 69 -44.48 13.82 -23.43
CA PRO A 69 -43.86 15.10 -23.08
C PRO A 69 -42.88 15.00 -21.91
N ALA A 70 -41.90 15.90 -21.87
CA ALA A 70 -40.92 16.01 -20.81
C ALA A 70 -41.47 16.76 -19.57
N PRO A 71 -41.10 16.36 -18.33
CA PRO A 71 -41.43 17.11 -17.13
C PRO A 71 -40.39 18.22 -16.84
N GLU A 72 -40.88 19.35 -16.35
CA GLU A 72 -40.06 20.47 -15.88
C GLU A 72 -39.31 20.14 -14.58
N MET A 73 -38.14 20.75 -14.39
CA MET A 73 -37.33 20.65 -13.17
C MET A 73 -37.24 22.03 -12.49
N PRO A 74 -37.74 22.22 -11.26
CA PRO A 74 -37.58 23.48 -10.54
C PRO A 74 -36.14 23.62 -10.00
N GLY A 75 -35.56 24.81 -10.18
CA GLY A 75 -34.22 25.12 -9.70
C GLY A 75 -34.13 25.23 -8.17
N SER A 76 -33.02 24.79 -7.59
CA SER A 76 -32.70 24.97 -6.17
C SER A 76 -31.32 25.61 -6.01
N SER A 77 -31.31 26.88 -5.63
CA SER A 77 -30.10 27.61 -5.26
C SER A 77 -29.71 27.27 -3.82
N ALA A 78 -28.70 26.43 -3.63
CA ALA A 78 -28.15 26.12 -2.31
C ALA A 78 -26.86 26.92 -2.06
N ARG A 79 -26.91 27.86 -1.10
CA ARG A 79 -25.71 28.57 -0.62
C ARG A 79 -24.80 27.57 0.10
N LEU A 80 -23.53 27.49 -0.31
CA LEU A 80 -22.50 26.77 0.44
C LEU A 80 -22.09 27.60 1.65
N ALA A 81 -22.35 27.09 2.85
CA ALA A 81 -21.79 27.62 4.08
C ALA A 81 -20.38 27.06 4.29
N GLU A 82 -19.41 27.93 4.55
CA GLU A 82 -18.04 27.54 4.91
C GLU A 82 -18.03 26.93 6.32
N SER A 83 -17.90 25.60 6.42
CA SER A 83 -17.61 24.94 7.68
C SER A 83 -16.10 24.72 7.81
N SER A 84 -15.44 25.61 8.55
CA SER A 84 -14.03 25.49 8.92
C SER A 84 -13.81 24.35 9.92
N SER A 85 -13.87 23.10 9.43
CA SER A 85 -13.49 21.92 10.19
C SER A 85 -11.96 21.84 10.27
N SER A 86 -11.39 22.34 11.36
CA SER A 86 -9.99 22.11 11.73
C SER A 86 -9.79 20.66 12.19
N ALA A 87 -9.93 19.73 11.25
CA ALA A 87 -9.53 18.34 11.45
C ALA A 87 -7.99 18.31 11.58
N SER A 88 -7.50 18.26 12.82
CA SER A 88 -6.10 17.93 13.08
C SER A 88 -5.72 16.70 12.25
N PRO A 89 -4.61 16.72 11.48
CA PRO A 89 -4.18 15.52 10.78
C PRO A 89 -4.03 14.42 11.82
N ILE A 90 -4.53 13.24 11.51
CA ILE A 90 -4.14 12.02 12.22
C ILE A 90 -2.66 11.84 11.91
N GLN A 91 -1.82 12.43 12.76
CA GLN A 91 -0.49 11.94 12.98
C GLN A 91 -0.69 10.50 13.42
N GLU A 92 -0.51 9.58 12.46
CA GLU A 92 -0.15 8.20 12.72
C GLU A 92 0.86 8.26 13.86
N THR A 93 0.52 7.66 15.01
CA THR A 93 1.31 7.74 16.23
C THR A 93 2.65 7.09 15.95
N ARG A 94 3.60 7.91 15.47
CA ARG A 94 5.01 7.57 15.28
C ARG A 94 5.46 7.05 16.64
N GLN A 95 5.62 5.74 16.74
CA GLN A 95 5.94 5.09 17.99
C GLN A 95 7.30 5.61 18.45
N THR A 96 7.28 6.52 19.42
CA THR A 96 8.37 6.66 20.36
C THR A 96 8.42 5.35 21.13
N GLU A 97 9.28 4.41 20.73
CA GLU A 97 9.70 3.33 21.64
C GLU A 97 10.14 4.02 22.96
N PRO A 98 9.58 3.64 24.13
CA PRO A 98 9.95 4.29 25.37
C PRO A 98 11.42 4.02 25.67
N VAL A 99 12.18 5.07 25.99
CA VAL A 99 13.55 4.94 26.48
C VAL A 99 13.50 4.24 27.83
N GLU A 100 13.90 2.96 27.86
CA GLU A 100 13.95 2.18 29.09
C GLU A 100 15.08 2.72 30.00
N PRO A 101 14.81 3.01 31.30
CA PRO A 101 15.83 3.52 32.19
C PRO A 101 16.86 2.44 32.55
N ALA A 102 18.13 2.85 32.64
CA ALA A 102 19.25 1.94 32.89
C ALA A 102 19.05 1.03 34.12
N PRO A 103 19.47 -0.25 34.06
CA PRO A 103 19.22 -1.20 35.12
C PRO A 103 19.97 -0.85 36.41
N LYS A 104 19.24 -0.79 37.52
CA LYS A 104 19.83 -0.63 38.86
C LYS A 104 20.57 -1.90 39.25
N VAL A 105 21.89 -1.80 39.41
CA VAL A 105 22.72 -2.87 39.97
C VAL A 105 22.37 -3.06 41.45
N SER A 106 22.13 -4.30 41.87
CA SER A 106 22.02 -4.71 43.28
C SER A 106 22.84 -5.99 43.50
N PRO A 107 23.46 -6.16 44.69
CA PRO A 107 24.58 -7.09 44.90
C PRO A 107 24.15 -8.56 45.02
N PRO A 108 25.08 -9.52 44.85
CA PRO A 108 24.76 -10.95 44.77
C PRO A 108 24.41 -11.55 46.14
N ALA A 109 23.28 -12.28 46.18
CA ALA A 109 22.87 -13.06 47.34
C ALA A 109 23.53 -14.46 47.38
N ARG A 110 23.71 -14.95 48.60
CA ARG A 110 24.57 -16.06 49.02
C ARG A 110 23.94 -17.45 48.79
N LYS A 111 24.78 -18.45 48.51
CA LYS A 111 24.39 -19.88 48.52
C LYS A 111 24.08 -20.37 49.94
N GLU A 112 22.96 -21.07 50.11
CA GLU A 112 22.74 -22.00 51.25
C GLU A 112 22.20 -23.36 50.78
N ARG A 113 22.33 -24.39 51.63
CA ARG A 113 22.00 -25.80 51.34
C ARG A 113 20.62 -26.16 51.93
N GLY A 114 19.94 -27.17 51.36
CA GLY A 114 18.60 -27.64 51.79
C GLY A 114 18.57 -28.41 53.12
N PRO A 115 17.43 -29.04 53.48
CA PRO A 115 17.32 -30.48 53.18
C PRO A 115 15.91 -31.10 52.93
N ARG A 116 15.93 -32.30 52.33
CA ARG A 116 15.02 -33.49 52.43
C ARG A 116 13.47 -33.37 52.50
N ALA A 117 12.86 -33.75 51.37
CA ALA A 117 12.08 -34.99 51.16
C ALA A 117 10.78 -35.31 51.95
N ALA A 118 9.65 -35.05 51.28
CA ALA A 118 8.49 -35.93 51.09
C ALA A 118 7.80 -35.50 49.76
N GLY A 119 6.90 -36.26 49.10
CA GLY A 119 6.42 -37.64 49.27
C GLY A 119 5.14 -37.85 48.43
N THR A 120 4.94 -39.04 47.80
CA THR A 120 3.89 -39.35 46.80
C THR A 120 3.98 -38.55 45.47
N GLY A 121 3.55 -39.03 44.31
CA GLY A 121 3.06 -40.39 44.02
C GLY A 121 2.13 -40.52 42.79
N ASP A 122 2.28 -39.70 41.74
CA ASP A 122 1.36 -39.70 40.58
C ASP A 122 2.08 -39.80 39.23
N HIS A 123 1.49 -40.57 38.31
CA HIS A 123 1.99 -40.76 36.95
C HIS A 123 1.69 -39.55 36.04
N VAL A 124 2.74 -38.85 35.62
CA VAL A 124 2.69 -37.83 34.56
C VAL A 124 3.28 -38.42 33.27
N PRO A 125 2.63 -38.31 32.09
CA PRO A 125 3.17 -38.83 30.84
C PRO A 125 4.39 -37.99 30.38
N SER A 126 5.40 -38.69 29.86
CA SER A 126 6.67 -38.09 29.43
C SER A 126 6.49 -37.01 28.34
N PRO A 127 7.22 -35.89 28.40
CA PRO A 127 7.29 -34.96 27.27
C PRO A 127 8.02 -35.60 26.09
N PRO A 128 7.67 -35.24 24.82
CA PRO A 128 8.37 -35.74 23.65
C PRO A 128 9.83 -35.25 23.63
N ALA A 129 10.72 -36.10 23.12
CA ALA A 129 12.16 -35.87 23.14
C ALA A 129 12.58 -34.55 22.47
N ALA A 130 13.54 -33.86 23.08
CA ALA A 130 14.12 -32.64 22.52
C ALA A 130 14.76 -32.93 21.15
N GLN A 131 14.33 -32.20 20.12
CA GLN A 131 15.02 -32.19 18.83
C GLN A 131 16.41 -31.58 19.02
N PRO A 132 17.48 -32.14 18.41
CA PRO A 132 18.82 -31.60 18.54
C PRO A 132 18.89 -30.19 17.96
N ALA A 133 19.55 -29.29 18.68
CA ALA A 133 19.69 -27.89 18.29
C ALA A 133 20.27 -27.77 16.87
N SER A 134 19.55 -27.05 16.00
CA SER A 134 20.01 -26.71 14.67
C SER A 134 21.32 -25.91 14.75
N ARG A 135 22.34 -26.35 14.01
CA ARG A 135 23.64 -25.67 13.92
C ARG A 135 23.41 -24.20 13.54
N PRO A 136 24.13 -23.24 14.14
CA PRO A 136 24.02 -21.85 13.72
C PRO A 136 24.31 -21.74 12.22
N ALA A 137 23.44 -21.05 11.49
CA ALA A 137 23.61 -20.84 10.06
C ALA A 137 24.94 -20.12 9.85
N ALA A 138 25.83 -20.72 9.06
CA ALA A 138 27.11 -20.10 8.72
C ALA A 138 26.83 -18.71 8.11
N ALA A 139 27.49 -17.69 8.64
CA ALA A 139 27.35 -16.33 8.15
C ALA A 139 27.65 -16.32 6.64
N ARG A 140 26.62 -16.11 5.82
CA ARG A 140 26.81 -15.86 4.40
C ARG A 140 27.64 -14.59 4.30
N THR A 141 28.86 -14.72 3.79
CA THR A 141 29.69 -13.58 3.43
C THR A 141 28.89 -12.67 2.52
N VAL A 142 28.54 -11.50 3.04
CA VAL A 142 27.89 -10.44 2.25
C VAL A 142 28.93 -10.03 1.22
N LYS A 143 28.70 -10.40 -0.04
CA LYS A 143 29.53 -9.93 -1.15
C LYS A 143 29.45 -8.41 -1.16
N GLU A 144 30.61 -7.75 -1.13
CA GLU A 144 30.68 -6.28 -1.12
C GLU A 144 29.80 -5.68 -2.23
N PRO A 145 29.11 -4.55 -1.95
CA PRO A 145 28.34 -3.86 -2.97
C PRO A 145 29.21 -3.54 -4.17
N ARG A 146 28.73 -3.90 -5.37
CA ARG A 146 29.36 -3.43 -6.60
C ARG A 146 29.32 -1.88 -6.60
N PRO A 147 30.42 -1.18 -6.91
CA PRO A 147 30.40 0.27 -7.01
C PRO A 147 29.34 0.73 -8.02
N ALA A 148 28.64 1.81 -7.68
CA ALA A 148 27.62 2.41 -8.53
C ALA A 148 28.22 2.90 -9.85
N SER A 149 27.47 2.79 -10.94
CA SER A 149 27.82 3.44 -12.20
C SER A 149 27.90 4.96 -11.97
N PRO A 150 28.96 5.64 -12.43
CA PRO A 150 29.11 7.07 -12.23
C PRO A 150 27.93 7.84 -12.82
N VAL A 151 27.22 8.55 -11.96
CA VAL A 151 26.27 9.60 -12.35
C VAL A 151 27.04 10.90 -12.47
N ASP A 152 26.77 11.70 -13.49
CA ASP A 152 27.34 13.05 -13.57
C ASP A 152 26.71 13.97 -12.52
N LEU A 153 27.35 14.04 -11.35
CA LEU A 153 26.99 14.99 -10.29
C LEU A 153 27.46 16.43 -10.60
N LYS A 154 28.28 16.67 -11.64
CA LYS A 154 28.71 18.03 -12.01
C LYS A 154 27.57 18.83 -12.63
N GLY A 155 26.57 18.15 -13.21
CA GLY A 155 25.34 18.77 -13.71
C GLY A 155 24.37 19.21 -12.60
N LEU A 156 24.59 18.83 -11.33
CA LEU A 156 23.72 19.25 -10.22
C LEU A 156 24.18 20.59 -9.63
N ALA A 157 23.38 21.64 -9.82
CA ALA A 157 23.59 22.97 -9.26
C ALA A 157 23.16 23.05 -7.79
N ILE A 158 23.79 22.25 -6.91
CA ILE A 158 23.51 22.26 -5.46
C ILE A 158 24.02 23.59 -4.84
N PRO A 159 23.17 24.39 -4.17
CA PRO A 159 23.60 25.62 -3.50
C PRO A 159 24.57 25.34 -2.34
N ARG A 160 25.52 26.25 -2.08
CA ARG A 160 26.34 26.23 -0.86
C ARG A 160 25.59 26.70 0.39
N GLU A 161 24.55 27.49 0.21
CA GLU A 161 23.76 28.05 1.31
C GLU A 161 22.77 27.01 1.86
N HIS A 162 22.24 27.31 3.04
CA HIS A 162 21.16 26.57 3.68
C HIS A 162 19.97 27.51 3.95
N PRO A 163 18.73 27.00 3.91
CA PRO A 163 18.38 25.62 3.57
C PRO A 163 18.40 25.37 2.06
N ARG A 164 18.74 24.15 1.65
CA ARG A 164 18.77 23.72 0.24
C ARG A 164 17.89 22.49 -0.05
N LEU A 165 17.50 21.71 0.96
CA LEU A 165 16.45 20.70 0.82
C LEU A 165 15.09 21.40 0.70
N TRP A 166 14.28 20.97 -0.29
CA TRP A 166 12.93 21.46 -0.58
C TRP A 166 12.83 22.92 -1.05
N TRP A 167 13.58 23.84 -0.46
CA TRP A 167 13.41 25.28 -0.63
C TRP A 167 14.15 25.83 -1.85
N THR A 168 13.46 26.74 -2.53
CA THR A 168 14.02 27.79 -3.38
C THR A 168 13.55 29.13 -2.81
N PRO A 169 14.12 30.29 -3.21
CA PRO A 169 13.62 31.60 -2.78
C PRO A 169 12.11 31.78 -3.05
N GLU A 170 11.62 31.27 -4.19
CA GLU A 170 10.22 31.34 -4.60
C GLU A 170 9.31 30.48 -3.70
N ARG A 171 9.70 29.22 -3.45
CA ARG A 171 8.98 28.31 -2.55
C ARG A 171 8.95 28.84 -1.13
N LEU A 172 10.05 29.42 -0.65
CA LEU A 172 10.12 30.00 0.69
C LEU A 172 9.26 31.26 0.81
N ALA A 173 9.27 32.13 -0.21
CA ALA A 173 8.38 33.28 -0.27
C ALA A 173 6.90 32.87 -0.32
N GLN A 174 6.56 31.78 -1.02
CA GLN A 174 5.22 31.21 -1.03
C GLN A 174 4.82 30.65 0.34
N ALA A 175 5.70 29.88 1.00
CA ALA A 175 5.46 29.35 2.33
C ALA A 175 5.25 30.46 3.38
N LYS A 176 6.02 31.56 3.30
CA LYS A 176 5.81 32.78 4.11
C LYS A 176 4.41 33.37 3.89
N ARG A 177 3.94 33.47 2.64
CA ARG A 177 2.56 33.92 2.34
C ARG A 177 1.49 32.94 2.83
N TRP A 178 1.74 31.63 2.74
CA TRP A 178 0.80 30.61 3.20
C TRP A 178 0.67 30.61 4.72
N TYR A 179 1.78 30.64 5.46
CA TYR A 179 1.81 30.65 6.93
C TYR A 179 1.16 31.89 7.52
N ALA A 180 1.26 33.05 6.85
CA ALA A 180 0.57 34.26 7.25
C ALA A 180 -0.97 34.08 7.32
N ARG A 181 -1.55 33.20 6.50
CA ARG A 181 -2.99 32.84 6.51
C ARG A 181 -3.31 31.59 7.32
N HIS A 182 -2.35 30.68 7.48
CA HIS A 182 -2.52 29.39 8.17
C HIS A 182 -1.58 29.30 9.37
N ARG A 183 -1.62 30.30 10.26
CA ARG A 183 -0.75 30.32 11.45
C ARG A 183 -1.02 29.11 12.33
N PHE A 184 0.03 28.43 12.76
CA PHE A 184 -0.02 27.31 13.69
C PHE A 184 1.18 27.38 14.64
N VAL A 185 1.04 26.77 15.81
CA VAL A 185 2.14 26.58 16.76
C VAL A 185 2.49 25.10 16.80
N PRO A 186 3.70 24.70 16.38
CA PRO A 186 4.21 23.34 16.53
C PRO A 186 4.12 22.84 17.98
N LYS A 187 3.89 21.54 18.18
CA LYS A 187 4.20 20.90 19.47
C LYS A 187 5.73 20.88 19.63
N PRO A 188 6.32 21.06 20.83
CA PRO A 188 7.78 21.03 20.98
C PRO A 188 8.43 19.74 20.46
N ALA A 189 7.78 18.59 20.63
CA ALA A 189 8.26 17.29 20.15
C ALA A 189 7.96 16.99 18.66
N ASP A 190 7.55 17.97 17.86
CA ASP A 190 7.30 17.81 16.41
C ASP A 190 8.45 18.41 15.58
N PRO A 191 9.50 17.64 15.23
CA PRO A 191 10.66 18.18 14.53
C PRO A 191 10.32 18.78 13.16
N TRP A 192 9.35 18.21 12.44
CA TRP A 192 8.93 18.67 11.12
C TRP A 192 8.27 20.05 11.17
N ASP A 193 7.26 20.20 12.03
CA ASP A 193 6.52 21.46 12.16
C ASP A 193 7.41 22.57 12.74
N ASN A 194 8.29 22.25 13.69
CA ASN A 194 9.25 23.22 14.25
C ASN A 194 10.25 23.69 13.19
N ALA A 195 10.89 22.79 12.44
CA ALA A 195 11.82 23.21 11.39
C ALA A 195 11.12 24.01 10.27
N LEU A 196 9.88 23.65 9.91
CA LEU A 196 9.07 24.43 8.96
C LEU A 196 8.82 25.85 9.46
N CYS A 197 8.37 26.00 10.71
CA CYS A 197 8.16 27.31 11.31
C CYS A 197 9.47 28.10 11.41
N TYR A 198 10.60 27.45 11.74
CA TYR A 198 11.89 28.12 11.76
C TYR A 198 12.30 28.63 10.39
N ALA A 199 12.28 27.80 9.35
CA ALA A 199 12.63 28.23 7.98
C ALA A 199 11.77 29.42 7.50
N ILE A 200 10.50 29.47 7.91
CA ILE A 200 9.57 30.54 7.54
C ILE A 200 9.76 31.82 8.38
N THR A 201 10.04 31.72 9.68
CA THR A 201 9.97 32.84 10.63
C THR A 201 11.32 33.29 11.20
N HIS A 202 12.33 32.42 11.14
CA HIS A 202 13.62 32.51 11.84
C HIS A 202 13.51 32.66 13.38
N GLU A 203 12.35 32.33 13.98
CA GLU A 203 12.18 32.34 15.44
C GLU A 203 12.98 31.21 16.11
N GLN A 204 14.03 31.57 16.85
CA GLN A 204 15.01 30.63 17.43
C GLN A 204 14.41 29.53 18.33
N ARG A 205 13.26 29.76 18.97
CA ARG A 205 12.55 28.73 19.75
C ARG A 205 12.17 27.51 18.93
N TYR A 206 11.82 27.70 17.65
CA TYR A 206 11.46 26.60 16.76
C TYR A 206 12.71 25.84 16.28
N ALA A 207 13.81 26.54 15.99
CA ALA A 207 15.09 25.89 15.73
C ALA A 207 15.52 25.01 16.92
N ARG A 208 15.52 25.54 18.15
CA ARG A 208 15.92 24.76 19.34
C ARG A 208 15.10 23.49 19.52
N ASN A 209 13.77 23.57 19.51
CA ASN A 209 12.90 22.39 19.61
C ASN A 209 13.24 21.30 18.57
N ALA A 210 13.51 21.69 17.33
CA ALA A 210 13.86 20.76 16.26
C ALA A 210 15.29 20.19 16.42
N ILE A 211 16.25 21.02 16.82
CA ILE A 211 17.65 20.63 17.05
C ILE A 211 17.77 19.71 18.28
N ASP A 212 17.03 19.96 19.35
CA ASP A 212 17.00 19.08 20.54
C ASP A 212 16.49 17.68 20.17
N ALA A 213 15.46 17.61 19.32
CA ALA A 213 14.98 16.34 18.76
C ALA A 213 16.03 15.68 17.85
N LEU A 214 16.71 16.46 17.00
CA LEU A 214 17.77 15.99 16.10
C LEU A 214 18.94 15.36 16.87
N LEU A 215 19.48 16.07 17.86
CA LEU A 215 20.57 15.60 18.73
C LEU A 215 20.14 14.43 19.63
N GLY A 216 18.86 14.40 20.03
CA GLY A 216 18.25 13.28 20.73
C GLY A 216 18.09 12.02 19.88
N PHE A 217 18.01 12.13 18.55
CA PHE A 217 17.83 10.98 17.67
C PHE A 217 19.10 10.12 17.59
N LYS A 218 18.95 8.86 18.03
CA LYS A 218 19.99 7.83 18.02
C LYS A 218 19.36 6.50 17.61
N ILE A 219 20.03 5.78 16.72
CA ILE A 219 19.77 4.36 16.49
C ILE A 219 20.86 3.60 17.25
N ALA A 220 20.45 2.69 18.13
CA ALA A 220 21.39 1.85 18.88
C ALA A 220 22.13 0.88 17.96
N GLU A 221 23.40 0.61 18.25
CA GLU A 221 24.29 -0.14 17.35
C GLU A 221 23.82 -1.58 17.14
N ASP A 222 23.27 -2.23 18.16
CA ASP A 222 22.64 -3.55 18.04
C ASP A 222 21.48 -3.56 17.05
N ARG A 223 20.64 -2.51 17.07
CA ARG A 223 19.55 -2.31 16.10
C ARG A 223 20.10 -1.99 14.72
N LEU A 224 21.20 -1.25 14.61
CA LEU A 224 21.93 -1.02 13.35
C LEU A 224 22.54 -2.32 12.79
N GLN A 225 22.93 -3.30 13.61
CA GLN A 225 23.47 -4.58 13.12
C GLN A 225 22.39 -5.59 12.68
N THR A 226 21.10 -5.30 12.88
CA THR A 226 20.01 -6.13 12.33
C THR A 226 19.88 -6.02 10.81
N VAL A 227 19.08 -6.88 10.19
CA VAL A 227 18.94 -6.96 8.71
C VAL A 227 18.32 -5.70 8.07
N ALA A 228 17.59 -4.88 8.83
CA ALA A 228 16.86 -3.69 8.36
C ALA A 228 16.64 -2.69 9.52
N SER A 229 16.45 -1.39 9.24
CA SER A 229 16.14 -0.40 10.28
C SER A 229 14.87 0.40 9.98
N ASN A 230 13.81 0.12 10.75
CA ASN A 230 12.59 0.93 10.74
C ASN A 230 12.84 2.34 11.28
N ALA A 231 13.72 2.48 12.28
CA ALA A 231 14.08 3.79 12.83
C ALA A 231 14.67 4.70 11.73
N TYR A 232 15.67 4.21 10.99
CA TYR A 232 16.21 4.94 9.83
C TYR A 232 15.12 5.21 8.78
N ARG A 233 14.38 4.17 8.36
CA ARG A 233 13.32 4.28 7.33
C ARG A 233 12.24 5.31 7.66
N TRP A 234 11.87 5.49 8.93
CA TRP A 234 10.78 6.37 9.33
C TRP A 234 11.21 7.82 9.64
N THR A 235 12.48 8.09 9.91
CA THR A 235 12.95 9.44 10.26
C THR A 235 13.41 10.26 9.06
N ASP A 236 12.50 10.52 8.12
CA ASP A 236 12.65 11.50 7.02
C ASP A 236 13.13 12.87 7.50
N TRP A 237 12.64 13.27 8.66
CA TRP A 237 12.85 14.58 9.23
C TRP A 237 14.32 14.86 9.59
N VAL A 238 15.17 13.86 9.80
CA VAL A 238 16.54 14.08 10.31
C VAL A 238 17.40 14.90 9.33
N PRO A 239 17.56 14.51 8.04
CA PRO A 239 18.24 15.37 7.06
C PRO A 239 17.58 16.74 6.87
N VAL A 240 16.25 16.80 6.97
CA VAL A 240 15.50 18.02 6.71
C VAL A 240 15.62 19.03 7.84
N VAL A 241 15.58 18.59 9.10
CA VAL A 241 15.85 19.46 10.25
C VAL A 241 17.30 19.94 10.21
N TYR A 242 18.26 19.04 9.94
CA TYR A 242 19.67 19.43 9.82
C TYR A 242 19.87 20.57 8.81
N ASP A 243 19.27 20.46 7.63
CA ASP A 243 19.33 21.49 6.59
C ASP A 243 18.55 22.77 6.96
N TRP A 244 17.34 22.63 7.47
CA TRP A 244 16.43 23.76 7.73
C TRP A 244 16.79 24.57 8.97
N THR A 245 17.55 24.01 9.91
CA THR A 245 18.04 24.71 11.10
C THR A 245 19.56 24.85 11.12
N TYR A 246 20.21 24.69 9.97
CA TYR A 246 21.68 24.65 9.86
C TYR A 246 22.35 25.89 10.45
N ASP A 247 21.89 27.08 10.05
CA ASP A 247 22.41 28.38 10.49
C ASP A 247 22.26 28.59 12.01
N ALA A 248 21.17 28.06 12.60
CA ALA A 248 20.98 28.07 14.05
C ALA A 248 21.91 27.11 14.80
N MET A 249 22.22 25.92 14.25
CA MET A 249 23.07 24.94 14.94
C MET A 249 24.49 25.49 15.18
N THR A 250 25.05 25.19 16.36
CA THR A 250 26.47 25.45 16.64
C THR A 250 27.37 24.51 15.82
N PRO A 251 28.66 24.85 15.58
CA PRO A 251 29.58 23.97 14.87
C PRO A 251 29.70 22.57 15.49
N ALA A 252 29.61 22.44 16.82
CA ALA A 252 29.65 21.16 17.52
C ALA A 252 28.37 20.33 17.29
N GLU A 253 27.20 20.96 17.33
CA GLU A 253 25.91 20.31 17.02
C GLU A 253 25.88 19.78 15.58
N ARG A 254 26.42 20.57 14.63
CA ARG A 254 26.57 20.16 13.22
C ARG A 254 27.48 18.95 13.09
N GLU A 255 28.68 18.99 13.67
CA GLU A 255 29.66 17.91 13.59
C GLU A 255 29.17 16.60 14.24
N GLU A 256 28.52 16.69 15.40
CA GLU A 256 27.94 15.53 16.10
C GLU A 256 26.91 14.80 15.21
N MET A 257 26.04 15.56 14.55
CA MET A 257 25.05 14.99 13.63
C MET A 257 25.67 14.54 12.30
N LEU A 258 26.69 15.26 11.81
CA LEU A 258 27.44 14.92 10.61
C LEU A 258 28.04 13.51 10.72
N GLN A 259 28.83 13.28 11.77
CA GLN A 259 29.47 11.99 12.05
C GLN A 259 28.44 10.88 12.28
N ARG A 260 27.44 11.14 13.13
CA ARG A 260 26.42 10.13 13.49
C ARG A 260 25.61 9.66 12.29
N TYR A 261 25.08 10.59 11.49
CA TYR A 261 24.19 10.20 10.40
C TYR A 261 24.98 9.73 9.16
N ASN A 262 26.23 10.17 8.97
CA ASN A 262 27.14 9.52 8.02
C ASN A 262 27.33 8.02 8.34
N HIS A 263 27.58 7.66 9.61
CA HIS A 263 27.65 6.24 10.05
C HIS A 263 26.33 5.50 9.76
N TYR A 264 25.18 6.13 10.05
CA TYR A 264 23.88 5.51 9.77
C TYR A 264 23.65 5.29 8.27
N VAL A 265 24.01 6.25 7.41
CA VAL A 265 23.87 6.10 5.96
C VAL A 265 24.80 4.98 5.46
N ASP A 266 26.07 4.97 5.86
CA ASP A 266 27.05 3.96 5.46
C ASP A 266 26.63 2.54 5.88
N VAL A 267 26.19 2.34 7.13
CA VAL A 267 25.68 1.03 7.57
C VAL A 267 24.44 0.60 6.75
N MET A 268 23.61 1.54 6.30
CA MET A 268 22.38 1.25 5.55
C MET A 268 22.60 0.97 4.06
N THR A 269 23.60 1.58 3.41
CA THR A 269 23.97 1.28 2.01
C THR A 269 24.52 -0.15 1.86
N HIS A 270 25.09 -0.72 2.94
CA HIS A 270 25.62 -2.08 2.99
C HIS A 270 24.59 -3.16 3.40
N LYS A 271 23.31 -2.81 3.67
CA LYS A 271 22.30 -3.80 4.09
C LYS A 271 21.73 -4.66 2.97
N HIS A 272 21.44 -5.91 3.32
CA HIS A 272 20.77 -6.85 2.41
C HIS A 272 19.27 -6.58 2.24
N HIS A 273 18.55 -6.19 3.30
CA HIS A 273 17.13 -5.84 3.19
C HIS A 273 16.97 -4.37 2.86
N GLY A 274 16.06 -4.03 1.95
CA GLY A 274 16.01 -2.68 1.35
C GLY A 274 17.22 -2.35 0.47
N ARG A 275 17.96 -3.36 -0.02
CA ARG A 275 19.04 -3.17 -1.00
C ARG A 275 18.53 -2.62 -2.34
N PRO A 276 19.38 -2.02 -3.20
CA PRO A 276 18.97 -1.42 -4.47
C PRO A 276 18.16 -2.32 -5.41
N GLU A 277 18.44 -3.63 -5.42
CA GLU A 277 17.73 -4.61 -6.27
C GLU A 277 16.31 -4.92 -5.77
N MET A 278 15.99 -4.57 -4.52
CA MET A 278 14.63 -4.67 -3.96
C MET A 278 13.83 -3.40 -4.30
N VAL A 279 13.75 -3.05 -5.59
CA VAL A 279 13.11 -1.81 -6.06
C VAL A 279 11.70 -1.61 -5.51
N PRO A 280 10.81 -2.63 -5.48
CA PRO A 280 9.50 -2.54 -4.83
C PRO A 280 9.50 -2.06 -3.36
N ASN A 281 10.60 -2.25 -2.64
CA ASN A 281 10.55 -2.35 -1.19
C ASN A 281 10.60 -1.01 -0.44
N ASN A 282 9.71 -0.86 0.54
CA ASN A 282 9.61 0.31 1.41
C ASN A 282 10.92 0.70 2.12
N TYR A 283 11.81 -0.23 2.46
CA TYR A 283 13.15 0.10 3.00
C TYR A 283 14.08 0.61 1.90
N ASN A 284 14.02 0.09 0.67
CA ASN A 284 14.78 0.64 -0.45
C ASN A 284 14.41 2.11 -0.71
N TRP A 285 13.11 2.43 -0.71
CA TRP A 285 12.63 3.81 -0.89
C TRP A 285 12.96 4.73 0.29
N GLY A 286 12.86 4.22 1.53
CA GLY A 286 13.19 5.03 2.71
C GLY A 286 14.67 5.34 2.79
N SER A 287 15.51 4.36 2.44
CA SER A 287 16.95 4.56 2.33
C SER A 287 17.30 5.49 1.18
N PHE A 288 16.73 5.33 -0.03
CA PHE A 288 16.92 6.26 -1.14
C PHE A 288 16.63 7.71 -0.74
N ARG A 289 15.47 7.95 -0.11
CA ARG A 289 15.08 9.29 0.35
C ARG A 289 16.06 9.87 1.36
N ASN A 290 16.44 9.08 2.37
CA ASN A 290 17.36 9.53 3.41
C ASN A 290 18.76 9.78 2.86
N GLU A 291 19.27 8.89 2.00
CA GLU A 291 20.57 9.00 1.34
C GLU A 291 20.65 10.26 0.47
N VAL A 292 19.67 10.50 -0.42
CA VAL A 292 19.64 11.71 -1.26
C VAL A 292 19.54 12.97 -0.40
N ASN A 293 18.58 13.01 0.54
CA ASN A 293 18.37 14.20 1.37
C ASN A 293 19.60 14.50 2.23
N TRP A 294 20.20 13.49 2.85
CA TRP A 294 21.40 13.69 3.67
C TRP A 294 22.61 14.12 2.84
N ALA A 295 22.83 13.48 1.70
CA ALA A 295 23.93 13.82 0.81
C ALA A 295 23.81 15.24 0.24
N VAL A 296 22.60 15.72 -0.04
CA VAL A 296 22.38 17.12 -0.43
C VAL A 296 22.60 18.07 0.75
N ALA A 297 22.01 17.76 1.92
CA ALA A 297 22.15 18.55 3.14
C ALA A 297 23.59 18.62 3.70
N THR A 298 24.50 17.77 3.21
CA THR A 298 25.90 17.72 3.66
C THR A 298 26.90 17.78 2.50
N TYR A 299 26.47 18.20 1.30
CA TYR A 299 27.27 18.11 0.08
C TYR A 299 28.61 18.87 0.10
N TYR A 300 28.71 19.95 0.88
CA TYR A 300 29.95 20.72 1.07
C TYR A 300 30.58 20.52 2.45
N GLU A 301 29.86 19.83 3.33
CA GLU A 301 30.15 19.64 4.75
C GLU A 301 30.79 18.25 5.00
N SER A 302 30.37 17.22 4.26
CA SER A 302 30.83 15.82 4.38
C SER A 302 31.56 15.36 3.10
N PRO A 303 32.77 14.80 3.19
CA PRO A 303 33.42 14.18 2.03
C PRO A 303 32.64 12.97 1.50
N ALA A 304 31.94 12.24 2.36
CA ALA A 304 31.14 11.06 2.01
C ALA A 304 29.83 11.39 1.27
N ALA A 305 29.36 12.65 1.32
CA ALA A 305 28.10 13.05 0.70
C ALA A 305 28.07 12.76 -0.82
N ARG A 306 29.21 12.91 -1.51
CA ARG A 306 29.30 12.57 -2.94
C ARG A 306 29.10 11.09 -3.21
N ASP A 307 29.60 10.22 -2.36
CA ASP A 307 29.54 8.78 -2.55
C ASP A 307 28.14 8.26 -2.20
N PHE A 308 27.52 8.82 -1.16
CA PHE A 308 26.10 8.58 -0.84
C PHE A 308 25.17 9.03 -1.99
N LEU A 309 25.42 10.19 -2.60
CA LEU A 309 24.62 10.68 -3.73
C LEU A 309 24.84 9.83 -5.01
N GLN A 310 26.07 9.39 -5.27
CA GLN A 310 26.39 8.44 -6.35
C GLN A 310 25.71 7.09 -6.12
N PHE A 311 25.68 6.57 -4.90
CA PHE A 311 25.01 5.32 -4.58
C PHE A 311 23.48 5.43 -4.77
N ALA A 312 22.87 6.48 -4.24
CA ALA A 312 21.42 6.67 -4.35
C ALA A 312 20.98 6.94 -5.80
N LEU A 313 21.63 7.86 -6.51
CA LEU A 313 21.24 8.23 -7.88
C LEU A 313 21.74 7.24 -8.93
N GLY A 314 22.91 6.62 -8.74
CA GLY A 314 23.48 5.63 -9.65
C GLY A 314 22.89 4.25 -9.40
N ARG A 315 23.13 3.68 -8.21
CA ARG A 315 22.76 2.30 -7.92
C ARG A 315 21.26 2.13 -7.66
N ARG A 316 20.63 2.90 -6.76
CA ARG A 316 19.18 2.73 -6.51
C ARG A 316 18.33 3.23 -7.66
N TRP A 317 18.58 4.45 -8.11
CA TRP A 317 17.76 5.09 -9.14
C TRP A 317 18.09 4.63 -10.57
N GLN A 318 19.26 4.99 -11.10
CA GLN A 318 19.58 4.81 -12.52
C GLN A 318 19.70 3.33 -12.94
N GLU A 319 20.32 2.48 -12.12
CA GLU A 319 20.55 1.08 -12.46
C GLU A 319 19.40 0.13 -12.12
N ASN A 320 18.62 0.45 -11.08
CA ASN A 320 17.59 -0.46 -10.57
C ASN A 320 16.18 0.10 -10.79
N PHE A 321 15.86 1.32 -10.32
CA PHE A 321 14.52 1.87 -10.48
C PHE A 321 14.16 2.21 -11.93
N VAL A 322 15.03 2.86 -12.70
CA VAL A 322 14.69 3.25 -14.09
C VAL A 322 14.36 2.02 -14.97
N PRO A 323 15.15 0.91 -14.98
CA PRO A 323 14.77 -0.31 -15.68
C PRO A 323 13.53 -0.99 -15.11
N TYR A 324 13.32 -0.97 -13.79
CA TYR A 324 12.10 -1.50 -13.17
C TYR A 324 10.85 -0.74 -13.63
N ALA A 325 10.88 0.60 -13.60
CA ALA A 325 9.80 1.47 -14.06
C ALA A 325 9.46 1.21 -15.54
N ALA A 326 10.47 0.99 -16.37
CA ALA A 326 10.33 0.62 -17.78
C ALA A 326 9.89 -0.84 -18.01
N ALA A 327 9.68 -1.64 -16.97
CA ALA A 327 9.26 -3.05 -17.04
C ALA A 327 8.18 -3.40 -15.99
N SER A 328 8.55 -3.99 -14.85
CA SER A 328 7.62 -4.47 -13.82
C SER A 328 6.86 -3.35 -13.09
N GLY A 329 7.30 -2.10 -13.19
CA GLY A 329 6.62 -0.92 -12.65
C GLY A 329 5.59 -0.28 -13.58
N LYS A 330 5.53 -0.66 -14.88
CA LYS A 330 4.65 0.00 -15.85
C LYS A 330 3.18 -0.01 -15.41
N GLY A 331 2.51 1.11 -15.59
CA GLY A 331 1.18 1.38 -15.06
C GLY A 331 1.17 1.87 -13.62
N GLY A 332 2.32 2.27 -13.07
CA GLY A 332 2.43 3.04 -11.83
C GLY A 332 1.80 2.42 -10.58
N VAL A 333 1.60 1.10 -10.53
CA VAL A 333 1.12 0.43 -9.32
C VAL A 333 2.31 0.21 -8.39
N ALA A 334 2.27 0.83 -7.21
CA ALA A 334 3.21 0.50 -6.14
C ALA A 334 2.92 -0.94 -5.65
N PRO A 335 3.82 -1.90 -5.84
CA PRO A 335 3.50 -3.32 -5.70
C PRO A 335 3.34 -3.78 -4.26
N GLU A 336 3.88 -3.07 -3.25
CA GLU A 336 3.72 -3.43 -1.82
C GLU A 336 2.33 -3.13 -1.24
N GLY A 337 1.29 -3.16 -2.07
CA GLY A 337 -0.07 -3.14 -1.55
C GLY A 337 -0.54 -1.82 -0.99
N SER A 338 -1.72 -1.88 -0.40
CA SER A 338 -2.47 -0.72 0.07
C SER A 338 -1.91 -0.06 1.33
N GLN A 339 -1.22 -0.81 2.20
CA GLN A 339 -0.51 -0.23 3.33
C GLN A 339 0.90 0.25 2.96
N TYR A 340 1.69 -0.61 2.33
CA TYR A 340 3.13 -0.37 2.17
C TYR A 340 3.50 0.33 0.86
N GLY A 341 2.73 0.13 -0.23
CA GLY A 341 2.96 0.79 -1.51
C GLY A 341 2.91 2.33 -1.45
N ARG A 342 2.16 2.91 -0.50
CA ARG A 342 2.09 4.38 -0.31
C ARG A 342 3.45 5.03 0.01
N TYR A 343 4.38 4.27 0.60
CA TYR A 343 5.72 4.76 0.92
C TYR A 343 6.55 4.99 -0.36
N MET A 344 6.44 4.11 -1.35
CA MET A 344 7.10 4.27 -2.66
C MET A 344 6.68 5.58 -3.35
N LEU A 345 5.39 5.94 -3.26
CA LEU A 345 4.86 7.15 -3.88
C LEU A 345 5.27 8.44 -3.15
N GLN A 346 5.31 8.45 -1.83
CA GLN A 346 5.62 9.68 -1.07
C GLN A 346 7.11 9.87 -0.80
N TYR A 347 7.90 8.82 -0.61
CA TYR A 347 9.30 8.95 -0.21
C TYR A 347 10.16 9.65 -1.28
N VAL A 348 9.76 9.61 -2.55
CA VAL A 348 10.42 10.32 -3.66
C VAL A 348 10.17 11.85 -3.65
N VAL A 349 9.13 12.35 -2.95
CA VAL A 349 8.63 13.73 -3.10
C VAL A 349 9.67 14.79 -2.76
N VAL A 350 10.31 14.70 -1.57
CA VAL A 350 11.36 15.66 -1.17
C VAL A 350 12.62 15.52 -2.04
N PRO A 351 13.18 14.31 -2.29
CA PRO A 351 14.28 14.12 -3.23
C PRO A 351 14.04 14.71 -4.63
N ALA A 352 12.92 14.38 -5.28
CA ALA A 352 12.66 14.78 -6.66
C ALA A 352 12.45 16.29 -6.80
N LEU A 353 11.62 16.90 -5.93
CA LEU A 353 11.38 18.34 -6.01
C LEU A 353 12.61 19.17 -5.61
N THR A 354 13.55 18.60 -4.84
CA THR A 354 14.85 19.21 -4.50
C THR A 354 15.85 19.10 -5.65
N LEU A 355 16.04 17.90 -6.21
CA LEU A 355 16.96 17.68 -7.33
C LEU A 355 16.52 18.41 -8.60
N LYS A 356 15.20 18.57 -8.81
CA LYS A 356 14.65 19.37 -9.90
C LYS A 356 15.08 20.84 -9.83
N SER A 357 15.09 21.44 -8.64
CA SER A 357 15.63 22.80 -8.44
C SER A 357 17.14 22.91 -8.67
N PHE A 358 17.87 21.78 -8.74
CA PHE A 358 19.30 21.73 -9.06
C PHE A 358 19.58 21.25 -10.50
N GLY A 359 18.55 21.12 -11.34
CA GLY A 359 18.68 20.75 -12.75
C GLY A 359 18.44 19.28 -13.11
N ARG A 360 18.05 18.41 -12.16
CA ARG A 360 17.73 16.99 -12.44
C ARG A 360 16.29 16.63 -12.04
N ASP A 361 15.43 16.49 -13.04
CA ASP A 361 14.01 16.16 -12.86
C ASP A 361 13.76 14.65 -12.86
N LEU A 362 13.78 14.03 -11.67
CA LEU A 362 13.52 12.60 -11.51
C LEU A 362 12.12 12.17 -11.99
N PHE A 363 11.11 13.04 -11.95
CA PHE A 363 9.77 12.72 -12.43
C PHE A 363 9.67 12.69 -13.96
N ARG A 364 10.66 13.23 -14.68
CA ARG A 364 10.79 13.14 -16.14
C ARG A 364 11.67 11.98 -16.63
N GLU A 365 12.40 11.30 -15.75
CA GLU A 365 13.25 10.16 -16.13
C GLU A 365 12.48 8.84 -16.28
N THR A 366 11.25 8.75 -15.76
CA THR A 366 10.39 7.56 -15.85
C THR A 366 8.92 7.97 -15.91
N ASP A 367 8.09 7.21 -16.63
CA ASP A 367 6.64 7.40 -16.61
C ASP A 367 5.97 6.89 -15.31
N PHE A 368 6.65 6.06 -14.50
CA PHE A 368 6.06 5.37 -13.33
C PHE A 368 5.23 6.28 -12.41
N HIS A 369 5.79 7.42 -12.00
CA HIS A 369 5.10 8.33 -11.09
C HIS A 369 3.93 9.06 -11.77
N LYS A 370 4.02 9.28 -13.08
CA LYS A 370 2.95 9.88 -13.88
C LYS A 370 1.80 8.89 -14.07
N GLU A 371 2.13 7.63 -14.34
CA GLU A 371 1.19 6.51 -14.36
C GLU A 371 0.56 6.27 -12.97
N ALA A 372 1.31 6.46 -11.89
CA ALA A 372 0.83 6.25 -10.52
C ALA A 372 -0.27 7.24 -10.09
N VAL A 373 -0.33 8.42 -10.72
CA VAL A 373 -1.50 9.33 -10.58
C VAL A 373 -2.76 8.64 -11.08
N TYR A 374 -2.72 8.03 -12.27
CA TYR A 374 -3.85 7.30 -12.84
C TYR A 374 -4.13 6.03 -12.03
N SER A 375 -3.11 5.23 -11.73
CA SER A 375 -3.30 4.00 -10.94
C SER A 375 -4.03 4.29 -9.62
N LEU A 376 -3.62 5.33 -8.88
CA LEU A 376 -4.26 5.75 -7.63
C LEU A 376 -5.72 6.24 -7.83
N ILE A 377 -6.02 6.98 -8.91
CA ILE A 377 -7.38 7.40 -9.23
C ILE A 377 -8.32 6.20 -9.48
N TYR A 378 -7.86 5.20 -10.24
CA TYR A 378 -8.65 4.00 -10.52
C TYR A 378 -8.71 3.02 -9.34
N TRP A 379 -7.67 3.02 -8.50
CA TRP A 379 -7.54 2.23 -7.28
C TRP A 379 -8.35 2.79 -6.10
N THR A 380 -8.69 4.08 -6.13
CA THR A 380 -9.57 4.71 -5.13
C THR A 380 -11.03 4.34 -5.36
N THR A 381 -11.77 4.03 -4.29
CA THR A 381 -13.21 3.74 -4.34
C THR A 381 -14.00 4.94 -4.91
N PRO A 382 -14.96 4.76 -5.84
CA PRO A 382 -15.71 5.86 -6.46
C PRO A 382 -16.45 6.81 -5.49
N GLY A 383 -16.73 6.36 -4.26
CA GLY A 383 -17.30 7.19 -3.20
C GLY A 383 -16.78 6.80 -1.82
N PRO A 384 -17.18 7.55 -0.77
CA PRO A 384 -16.96 7.16 0.62
C PRO A 384 -17.55 5.78 0.90
N THR A 385 -16.77 4.94 1.57
CA THR A 385 -17.02 3.51 1.75
C THR A 385 -17.10 3.17 3.22
N LEU A 386 -18.03 2.29 3.60
CA LEU A 386 -18.09 1.74 4.96
C LEU A 386 -16.78 1.02 5.31
N GLY A 387 -16.17 1.39 6.43
CA GLY A 387 -14.94 0.77 6.94
C GLY A 387 -15.21 -0.37 7.91
N ALA A 388 -14.17 -0.76 8.65
CA ALA A 388 -14.32 -1.59 9.85
C ALA A 388 -15.23 -0.91 10.90
N GLU A 389 -15.85 -1.69 11.79
CA GLU A 389 -16.76 -1.20 12.85
C GLU A 389 -16.17 -0.07 13.71
N VAL A 390 -14.84 -0.05 13.86
CA VAL A 390 -14.08 0.98 14.62
C VAL A 390 -14.08 2.36 13.94
N ARG A 391 -14.33 2.44 12.63
CA ARG A 391 -14.51 3.70 11.87
C ARG A 391 -15.96 3.77 11.33
N PRO A 392 -16.93 4.22 12.15
CA PRO A 392 -18.36 4.15 11.79
C PRO A 392 -18.79 5.13 10.67
N GLN A 393 -17.97 6.14 10.36
CA GLN A 393 -18.22 7.09 9.29
C GLN A 393 -17.59 6.61 7.97
N PRO A 394 -18.31 6.63 6.83
CA PRO A 394 -17.74 6.29 5.53
C PRO A 394 -16.58 7.21 5.13
N TYR A 395 -15.53 6.65 4.54
CA TYR A 395 -14.37 7.38 4.01
C TYR A 395 -13.90 6.78 2.69
N TYR A 396 -13.19 7.56 1.86
CA TYR A 396 -12.58 7.03 0.64
C TYR A 396 -11.51 5.99 1.00
N GLN A 397 -11.62 4.81 0.41
CA GLN A 397 -10.69 3.71 0.58
C GLN A 397 -9.94 3.48 -0.75
N VAL A 398 -8.86 2.72 -0.71
CA VAL A 398 -8.29 2.09 -1.91
C VAL A 398 -8.68 0.62 -1.95
N PHE A 399 -8.59 -0.06 -3.11
CA PHE A 399 -8.79 -1.51 -3.11
C PHE A 399 -7.70 -2.21 -2.27
N PRO A 400 -8.07 -3.04 -1.29
CA PRO A 400 -7.08 -3.73 -0.47
C PRO A 400 -6.36 -4.81 -1.29
N PHE A 401 -5.02 -4.74 -1.37
CA PHE A 401 -4.18 -5.88 -1.74
C PHE A 401 -2.84 -5.82 -0.99
N GLY A 402 -2.16 -6.97 -0.87
CA GLY A 402 -0.89 -7.11 -0.15
C GLY A 402 -1.03 -7.00 1.38
N ASP A 403 0.10 -7.00 2.09
CA ASP A 403 0.11 -7.00 3.57
C ASP A 403 -0.55 -5.74 4.16
N ASP A 404 -1.42 -5.94 5.16
CA ASP A 404 -2.00 -4.87 5.99
C ASP A 404 -1.97 -5.25 7.48
N GLU A 405 -1.37 -4.37 8.27
CA GLU A 405 -1.17 -4.51 9.72
C GLU A 405 -1.94 -3.45 10.51
N ARG A 406 -2.48 -2.40 9.86
CA ARG A 406 -2.94 -1.16 10.51
C ARG A 406 -4.37 -0.76 10.16
N ASP A 407 -4.80 -1.02 8.93
CA ASP A 407 -6.11 -0.60 8.44
C ASP A 407 -7.17 -1.71 8.52
N GLY A 408 -6.79 -2.91 8.98
CA GLY A 408 -7.70 -4.02 9.28
C GLY A 408 -8.43 -4.57 8.05
N GLY A 409 -7.82 -4.43 6.87
CA GLY A 409 -8.42 -4.73 5.58
C GLY A 409 -9.24 -3.58 4.97
N TYR A 410 -9.24 -2.38 5.54
CA TYR A 410 -10.00 -1.21 5.06
C TYR A 410 -9.08 0.02 4.83
N PRO A 411 -8.10 -0.10 3.91
CA PRO A 411 -7.02 0.86 3.72
C PRO A 411 -7.56 2.22 3.28
N SER A 412 -7.10 3.27 3.96
CA SER A 412 -7.61 4.62 3.76
C SER A 412 -6.91 5.37 2.62
N ALA A 413 -7.69 5.92 1.70
CA ALA A 413 -7.19 6.90 0.73
C ALA A 413 -6.85 8.26 1.41
N LEU A 414 -7.23 8.44 2.68
CA LEU A 414 -6.91 9.62 3.51
C LEU A 414 -5.54 9.50 4.21
N ALA A 415 -4.64 8.63 3.75
CA ALA A 415 -3.25 8.63 4.23
C ALA A 415 -2.52 9.88 3.68
N SER A 416 -1.81 10.62 4.54
CA SER A 416 -1.07 11.82 4.11
C SER A 416 -0.01 11.53 3.04
N TYR A 417 0.49 10.29 3.00
CA TYR A 417 1.38 9.80 1.95
C TYR A 417 0.80 10.01 0.53
N TYR A 418 -0.50 9.74 0.33
CA TYR A 418 -1.17 9.99 -0.94
C TYR A 418 -1.45 11.48 -1.18
N GLY A 419 -1.77 12.25 -0.13
CA GLY A 419 -1.96 13.71 -0.22
C GLY A 419 -0.69 14.44 -0.66
N ASP A 420 0.44 14.14 -0.03
CA ASP A 420 1.76 14.69 -0.38
C ASP A 420 2.16 14.31 -1.81
N PHE A 421 2.02 13.03 -2.18
CA PHE A 421 2.33 12.55 -3.53
C PHE A 421 1.48 13.23 -4.60
N MET A 422 0.15 13.28 -4.42
CA MET A 422 -0.75 13.85 -5.43
C MET A 422 -0.63 15.38 -5.51
N THR A 423 -0.20 16.04 -4.43
CA THR A 423 0.15 17.47 -4.47
C THR A 423 1.45 17.69 -5.23
N ALA A 424 2.48 16.87 -4.99
CA ALA A 424 3.73 16.93 -5.76
C ALA A 424 3.52 16.63 -7.25
N ALA A 425 2.70 15.62 -7.58
CA ALA A 425 2.30 15.32 -8.96
C ALA A 425 1.57 16.49 -9.63
N ALA A 426 0.70 17.18 -8.90
CA ALA A 426 -0.04 18.33 -9.42
C ALA A 426 0.81 19.60 -9.57
N LEU A 427 1.92 19.72 -8.82
CA LEU A 427 2.96 20.74 -9.02
C LEU A 427 3.90 20.39 -10.18
N GLU A 428 4.18 19.10 -10.37
CA GLU A 428 5.09 18.61 -11.41
C GLU A 428 4.50 18.69 -12.82
N TRP A 429 3.21 18.36 -12.93
CA TRP A 429 2.46 18.29 -14.18
C TRP A 429 1.37 19.37 -14.26
N ASP A 430 1.62 20.54 -13.66
CA ASP A 430 0.73 21.70 -13.56
C ASP A 430 0.13 22.19 -14.89
N SER A 431 0.86 21.95 -15.97
CA SER A 431 0.63 22.44 -17.34
C SER A 431 0.09 21.37 -18.29
N VAL A 432 -0.22 20.16 -17.79
CA VAL A 432 -0.77 19.05 -18.57
C VAL A 432 -1.91 18.32 -17.82
N PRO A 433 -2.80 17.59 -18.52
CA PRO A 433 -3.99 16.98 -17.90
C PRO A 433 -3.72 16.08 -16.68
N THR A 434 -2.53 15.46 -16.57
CA THR A 434 -2.16 14.65 -15.42
C THR A 434 -2.18 15.44 -14.10
N GLY A 435 -1.69 16.68 -14.09
CA GLY A 435 -1.75 17.52 -12.89
C GLY A 435 -3.19 17.90 -12.53
N GLU A 436 -4.01 18.24 -13.53
CA GLU A 436 -5.42 18.58 -13.34
C GLU A 436 -6.26 17.41 -12.80
N TYR A 437 -5.94 16.17 -13.20
CA TYR A 437 -6.53 14.96 -12.61
C TYR A 437 -6.04 14.69 -11.18
N ALA A 438 -4.76 14.96 -10.89
CA ALA A 438 -4.25 14.89 -9.51
C ALA A 438 -4.95 15.92 -8.59
N ARG A 439 -5.19 17.15 -9.09
CA ARG A 439 -6.02 18.17 -8.42
C ARG A 439 -7.45 17.70 -8.20
N GLN A 440 -8.09 17.09 -9.20
CA GLN A 440 -9.45 16.55 -9.06
C GLN A 440 -9.51 15.45 -7.97
N TRP A 441 -8.49 14.60 -7.87
CA TRP A 441 -8.40 13.59 -6.82
C TRP A 441 -8.26 14.21 -5.44
N LEU A 442 -7.36 15.19 -5.26
CA LEU A 442 -7.20 15.94 -4.01
C LEU A 442 -8.51 16.62 -3.58
N HIS A 443 -9.22 17.25 -4.51
CA HIS A 443 -10.52 17.89 -4.25
C HIS A 443 -11.62 16.89 -3.86
N THR A 444 -11.61 15.70 -4.48
CA THR A 444 -12.59 14.63 -4.28
C THR A 444 -12.39 13.88 -2.97
N VAL A 445 -11.15 13.44 -2.70
CA VAL A 445 -10.78 12.59 -1.56
C VAL A 445 -10.48 13.40 -0.32
N ARG A 446 -9.86 14.58 -0.46
CA ARG A 446 -9.44 15.47 0.62
C ARG A 446 -8.58 14.77 1.69
N PRO A 447 -7.48 14.10 1.30
CA PRO A 447 -6.54 13.56 2.27
C PRO A 447 -5.89 14.71 3.07
N PRO A 448 -5.36 14.44 4.27
CA PRO A 448 -4.41 15.33 4.92
C PRO A 448 -3.19 15.54 4.02
N ILE A 449 -2.64 16.75 4.04
CA ILE A 449 -1.40 17.11 3.33
C ILE A 449 -0.43 17.64 4.38
N SER A 450 0.84 17.24 4.31
CA SER A 450 1.88 17.73 5.20
C SER A 450 2.05 19.24 5.04
N LYS A 451 2.21 19.98 6.16
CA LYS A 451 2.19 21.46 6.11
C LYS A 451 3.25 22.06 5.20
N TYR A 452 4.43 21.44 5.11
CA TYR A 452 5.50 21.92 4.21
C TYR A 452 5.17 21.73 2.72
N VAL A 453 4.31 20.77 2.38
CA VAL A 453 3.78 20.54 1.03
C VAL A 453 2.65 21.54 0.74
N ALA A 454 1.67 21.66 1.65
CA ALA A 454 0.59 22.64 1.54
C ALA A 454 1.12 24.09 1.47
N ALA A 455 2.24 24.39 2.13
CA ALA A 455 2.86 25.71 2.13
C ALA A 455 3.42 26.15 0.76
N ILE A 456 3.77 25.20 -0.12
CA ILE A 456 4.24 25.48 -1.49
C ILE A 456 3.18 25.18 -2.55
N ASP A 457 1.95 24.84 -2.15
CA ASP A 457 0.87 24.55 -3.08
C ASP A 457 0.12 25.85 -3.46
N PRO A 458 0.12 26.28 -4.75
CA PRO A 458 -0.67 27.43 -5.19
C PRO A 458 -2.12 27.04 -5.54
N GLY A 459 -2.47 25.74 -5.46
CA GLY A 459 -3.68 25.19 -6.06
C GLY A 459 -3.50 24.95 -7.57
N GLY A 460 -4.61 24.94 -8.31
CA GLY A 460 -4.61 24.76 -9.76
C GLY A 460 -5.97 24.34 -10.30
N PRO A 461 -6.12 24.28 -11.64
CA PRO A 461 -7.33 23.76 -12.28
C PRO A 461 -7.56 22.28 -11.96
N VAL A 462 -8.83 21.87 -11.95
CA VAL A 462 -9.27 20.47 -11.81
C VAL A 462 -9.84 19.97 -13.13
N ARG A 463 -9.57 18.71 -13.48
CA ARG A 463 -10.20 18.05 -14.63
C ARG A 463 -11.17 16.95 -14.17
N PRO A 464 -12.46 17.00 -14.56
CA PRO A 464 -13.44 15.98 -14.17
C PRO A 464 -13.02 14.57 -14.62
N PHE A 465 -13.21 13.58 -13.75
CA PHE A 465 -12.83 12.20 -14.07
C PHE A 465 -13.69 11.58 -15.17
N GLU A 466 -14.85 12.16 -15.49
CA GLU A 466 -15.73 11.76 -16.59
C GLU A 466 -15.03 11.80 -17.98
N GLN A 467 -13.87 12.45 -18.09
CA GLN A 467 -13.01 12.47 -19.28
C GLN A 467 -12.02 11.28 -19.35
N LEU A 468 -11.90 10.49 -18.29
CA LEU A 468 -11.05 9.30 -18.25
C LEU A 468 -11.82 8.06 -18.76
N PRO A 469 -11.13 7.09 -19.41
CA PRO A 469 -11.69 5.79 -19.76
C PRO A 469 -12.34 5.07 -18.58
N LEU A 470 -13.22 4.11 -18.85
CA LEU A 470 -13.88 3.34 -17.79
C LEU A 470 -13.01 2.21 -17.21
N ASP A 471 -11.84 1.98 -17.79
CA ASP A 471 -10.87 0.97 -17.40
C ASP A 471 -9.43 1.52 -17.37
N TYR A 472 -8.58 0.87 -16.57
CA TYR A 472 -7.15 1.13 -16.51
C TYR A 472 -6.43 -0.20 -16.30
N TYR A 473 -5.50 -0.51 -17.21
CA TYR A 473 -4.63 -1.69 -17.10
C TYR A 473 -3.21 -1.27 -16.79
N ALA A 474 -2.66 -1.76 -15.68
CA ALA A 474 -1.28 -1.58 -15.29
C ALA A 474 -0.46 -2.83 -15.71
N PRO A 475 0.29 -2.78 -16.83
CA PRO A 475 0.88 -3.98 -17.41
C PRO A 475 2.07 -4.55 -16.61
N GLY A 476 2.73 -3.75 -15.77
CA GLY A 476 3.86 -4.18 -14.94
C GLY A 476 3.42 -5.11 -13.80
N SER A 477 2.34 -4.75 -13.09
CA SER A 477 1.69 -5.60 -12.08
C SER A 477 0.65 -6.56 -12.68
N GLY A 478 0.25 -6.39 -13.94
CA GLY A 478 -0.84 -7.13 -14.57
C GLY A 478 -2.19 -6.86 -13.91
N TYR A 479 -2.45 -5.63 -13.47
CA TYR A 479 -3.63 -5.27 -12.70
C TYR A 479 -4.65 -4.53 -13.56
N LEU A 480 -5.91 -4.96 -13.51
CA LEU A 480 -7.01 -4.35 -14.26
C LEU A 480 -8.02 -3.72 -13.30
N PHE A 481 -8.24 -2.41 -13.45
CA PHE A 481 -9.30 -1.67 -12.77
C PHE A 481 -10.38 -1.35 -13.80
N VAL A 482 -11.66 -1.55 -13.44
CA VAL A 482 -12.81 -1.26 -14.29
C VAL A 482 -13.88 -0.58 -13.45
N ARG A 483 -14.63 0.36 -14.04
CA ARG A 483 -15.84 0.97 -13.46
C ARG A 483 -16.90 1.17 -14.53
N ASN A 484 -18.18 1.20 -14.17
CA ASN A 484 -19.25 1.41 -15.14
C ASN A 484 -19.59 2.90 -15.38
N HIS A 485 -19.15 3.79 -14.50
CA HIS A 485 -19.15 5.25 -14.62
C HIS A 485 -18.29 5.88 -13.51
N TRP A 486 -18.15 7.21 -13.51
CA TRP A 486 -17.33 7.95 -12.54
C TRP A 486 -18.07 8.49 -11.30
N SER A 487 -19.41 8.47 -11.30
CA SER A 487 -20.19 8.91 -10.12
C SER A 487 -20.04 7.98 -8.91
N ARG A 488 -20.33 8.50 -7.71
CA ARG A 488 -20.25 7.78 -6.42
C ARG A 488 -21.09 6.50 -6.32
N GLU A 489 -22.04 6.30 -7.23
CA GLU A 489 -22.91 5.11 -7.25
C GLU A 489 -22.37 3.96 -8.11
N ALA A 490 -21.18 4.13 -8.69
CA ALA A 490 -20.58 3.18 -9.64
C ALA A 490 -20.40 1.77 -9.06
N THR A 491 -20.45 0.78 -9.95
CA THR A 491 -19.80 -0.50 -9.73
C THR A 491 -18.35 -0.33 -10.17
N SER A 492 -17.40 -0.67 -9.31
CA SER A 492 -15.98 -0.74 -9.64
C SER A 492 -15.46 -2.15 -9.35
N LEU A 493 -14.63 -2.67 -10.24
CA LEU A 493 -13.96 -3.95 -10.14
C LEU A 493 -12.44 -3.74 -10.19
N PHE A 494 -11.72 -4.54 -9.43
CA PHE A 494 -10.26 -4.66 -9.50
C PHE A 494 -9.92 -6.15 -9.63
N ALA A 495 -9.04 -6.50 -10.57
CA ALA A 495 -8.58 -7.86 -10.82
C ALA A 495 -7.05 -7.93 -10.88
N GLN A 496 -6.49 -8.90 -10.16
CA GLN A 496 -5.04 -9.10 -10.01
C GLN A 496 -4.60 -10.23 -10.96
N LEU A 497 -4.16 -9.91 -12.18
CA LEU A 497 -3.88 -10.91 -13.24
C LEU A 497 -2.39 -11.25 -13.38
N GLY A 498 -1.49 -10.38 -12.91
CA GLY A 498 -0.05 -10.59 -12.89
C GLY A 498 0.42 -11.52 -11.77
N LEU A 499 1.73 -11.77 -11.72
CA LEU A 499 2.39 -12.46 -10.61
C LEU A 499 2.88 -11.42 -9.59
N PRO A 500 2.96 -11.78 -8.29
CA PRO A 500 3.60 -10.92 -7.30
C PRO A 500 5.08 -10.70 -7.66
N VAL A 501 5.52 -9.45 -7.56
CA VAL A 501 6.89 -8.97 -7.82
C VAL A 501 7.56 -8.39 -6.56
N SER A 502 6.85 -8.35 -5.43
CA SER A 502 7.32 -7.80 -4.15
C SER A 502 7.09 -8.73 -2.97
N THR A 503 7.80 -8.49 -1.87
CA THR A 503 7.76 -9.29 -0.63
C THR A 503 6.49 -9.11 0.19
N HIS A 504 5.80 -7.95 0.06
CA HIS A 504 4.54 -7.66 0.74
C HIS A 504 3.30 -7.94 -0.14
N GLN A 505 3.44 -8.73 -1.22
CA GLN A 505 2.29 -9.17 -2.04
C GLN A 505 1.87 -10.59 -1.68
N HIS A 506 0.57 -10.85 -1.72
CA HIS A 506 0.04 -12.18 -1.54
C HIS A 506 0.19 -13.02 -2.82
N LEU A 507 -0.06 -14.33 -2.71
CA LEU A 507 -0.18 -15.23 -3.87
C LEU A 507 -1.58 -15.09 -4.48
N ASP A 508 -1.95 -13.87 -4.86
CA ASP A 508 -3.31 -13.42 -5.19
C ASP A 508 -3.62 -13.39 -6.69
N LYS A 509 -2.76 -13.97 -7.54
CA LYS A 509 -3.01 -14.04 -8.98
C LYS A 509 -4.34 -14.75 -9.29
N GLY A 510 -5.24 -14.04 -9.96
CA GLY A 510 -6.57 -14.48 -10.35
C GLY A 510 -7.68 -14.02 -9.40
N THR A 511 -7.38 -13.29 -8.31
CA THR A 511 -8.40 -12.68 -7.46
C THR A 511 -9.09 -11.51 -8.14
N PHE A 512 -10.30 -11.21 -7.66
CA PHE A 512 -11.03 -10.01 -8.04
C PHE A 512 -11.82 -9.47 -6.85
N GLN A 513 -12.07 -8.16 -6.90
CA GLN A 513 -12.73 -7.39 -5.86
C GLN A 513 -13.79 -6.51 -6.51
N ILE A 514 -14.92 -6.31 -5.83
CA ILE A 514 -16.07 -5.57 -6.38
C ILE A 514 -16.57 -4.61 -5.32
N TRP A 515 -16.64 -3.34 -5.71
CA TRP A 515 -17.22 -2.25 -4.93
C TRP A 515 -18.48 -1.73 -5.62
N ARG A 516 -19.51 -1.36 -4.84
CA ARG A 516 -20.71 -0.69 -5.37
C ARG A 516 -21.38 0.16 -4.30
N LYS A 517 -21.77 1.40 -4.64
CA LYS A 517 -22.62 2.28 -3.81
C LYS A 517 -22.18 2.38 -2.33
N GLY A 518 -20.91 2.73 -2.11
CA GLY A 518 -20.35 2.90 -0.76
C GLY A 518 -20.06 1.60 0.00
N ARG A 519 -20.12 0.44 -0.67
CA ARG A 519 -19.96 -0.88 -0.04
C ARG A 519 -19.09 -1.82 -0.86
N TRP A 520 -18.36 -2.67 -0.14
CA TRP A 520 -17.70 -3.84 -0.69
C TRP A 520 -18.71 -4.96 -0.93
N LEU A 521 -18.72 -5.54 -2.14
CA LEU A 521 -19.46 -6.75 -2.49
C LEU A 521 -18.53 -7.97 -2.54
N SER A 522 -17.29 -7.77 -2.98
CA SER A 522 -16.15 -8.68 -2.81
C SER A 522 -14.92 -7.83 -2.47
N LYS A 523 -14.07 -8.29 -1.55
CA LYS A 523 -12.92 -7.55 -1.03
C LYS A 523 -11.84 -8.53 -0.59
N GLU A 524 -10.58 -8.21 -0.81
CA GLU A 524 -9.47 -8.99 -0.27
C GLU A 524 -9.43 -8.92 1.27
N SER A 525 -9.03 -10.01 1.91
CA SER A 525 -8.77 -10.09 3.34
C SER A 525 -7.26 -10.05 3.58
N MET A 526 -6.73 -8.86 3.84
CA MET A 526 -5.28 -8.61 3.92
C MET A 526 -4.65 -8.84 5.30
N ALA A 527 -5.43 -9.23 6.30
CA ALA A 527 -4.91 -9.35 7.66
C ALA A 527 -3.93 -10.53 7.76
N SER A 528 -2.72 -10.24 8.24
CA SER A 528 -1.79 -11.27 8.69
C SER A 528 -2.50 -12.15 9.72
N SER A 529 -2.51 -13.47 9.53
CA SER A 529 -3.06 -14.40 10.51
C SER A 529 -2.12 -14.46 11.72
N SER A 530 -2.39 -13.61 12.72
CA SER A 530 -1.90 -13.86 14.07
C SER A 530 -2.49 -15.22 14.49
N ALA A 531 -1.63 -16.24 14.52
CA ALA A 531 -2.01 -17.60 14.85
C ALA A 531 -2.25 -17.77 16.37
N THR A 532 -3.08 -16.91 16.95
CA THR A 532 -4.00 -17.35 17.99
C THR A 532 -4.92 -18.40 17.37
N TRP A 533 -4.42 -19.63 17.33
CA TRP A 533 -5.25 -20.83 17.30
C TRP A 533 -6.40 -20.59 18.25
N ALA A 534 -7.62 -20.62 17.73
CA ALA A 534 -8.80 -20.43 18.54
C ALA A 534 -8.74 -21.48 19.65
N LYS A 535 -8.54 -21.03 20.90
CA LYS A 535 -8.94 -21.84 22.06
C LYS A 535 -10.40 -22.20 21.77
N PRO A 536 -10.76 -23.49 21.69
CA PRO A 536 -12.11 -23.88 21.29
C PRO A 536 -13.08 -23.13 22.21
N MET A 537 -14.00 -22.36 21.63
CA MET A 537 -14.99 -21.64 22.44
C MET A 537 -15.67 -22.67 23.33
N PRO A 538 -15.70 -22.48 24.67
CA PRO A 538 -16.42 -23.39 25.54
C PRO A 538 -17.86 -23.43 25.07
N THR A 539 -18.35 -24.63 24.77
CA THR A 539 -19.74 -24.88 24.38
C THR A 539 -20.65 -24.24 25.42
N ARG A 540 -21.45 -23.26 24.98
CA ARG A 540 -22.34 -22.50 25.86
C ARG A 540 -23.17 -23.46 26.71
N MET A 541 -23.01 -23.36 28.04
CA MET A 541 -23.99 -23.91 28.96
C MET A 541 -25.37 -23.32 28.64
N VAL A 542 -26.37 -24.20 28.58
CA VAL A 542 -27.77 -23.82 28.52
C VAL A 542 -28.12 -23.03 29.79
N PRO A 543 -28.69 -21.82 29.71
CA PRO A 543 -29.13 -21.10 30.90
C PRO A 543 -30.28 -21.85 31.58
N ARG A 544 -30.06 -22.40 32.78
CA ARG A 544 -31.15 -22.79 33.68
C ARG A 544 -31.85 -21.52 34.16
N ALA A 545 -33.09 -21.32 33.73
CA ALA A 545 -33.94 -20.26 34.28
C ALA A 545 -34.36 -20.62 35.71
N SER A 546 -33.79 -19.94 36.71
CA SER A 546 -34.23 -19.99 38.10
C SER A 546 -35.20 -18.84 38.39
N CYS A 547 -36.50 -19.09 38.21
CA CYS A 547 -37.53 -18.20 38.76
C CYS A 547 -37.62 -18.39 40.28
N ALA A 548 -37.25 -17.37 41.05
CA ALA A 548 -37.52 -17.31 42.49
C ALA A 548 -38.78 -16.46 42.73
N TRP A 549 -39.90 -17.11 43.04
CA TRP A 549 -41.11 -16.45 43.54
C TRP A 549 -41.19 -16.60 45.06
N ARG A 550 -41.34 -15.49 45.79
CA ARG A 550 -41.64 -15.50 47.22
C ARG A 550 -43.13 -15.75 47.44
N ALA A 551 -43.46 -16.55 48.45
CA ALA A 551 -44.83 -16.79 48.88
C ALA A 551 -45.29 -15.75 49.93
N GLY A 552 -46.55 -15.36 49.84
CA GLY A 552 -47.34 -14.65 50.85
C GLY A 552 -48.78 -15.18 50.81
N PRO A 553 -49.54 -15.23 51.93
CA PRO A 553 -50.61 -16.22 52.07
C PRO A 553 -52.05 -15.71 51.84
N SER A 554 -52.89 -16.64 51.34
CA SER A 554 -54.36 -16.80 51.53
C SER A 554 -55.29 -15.64 51.09
N THR A 555 -56.59 -15.83 50.77
CA THR A 555 -57.59 -16.90 51.04
C THR A 555 -58.55 -17.17 49.87
N THR A 556 -59.30 -18.29 49.99
CA THR A 556 -60.65 -18.58 49.43
C THR A 556 -60.87 -19.05 47.97
N THR A 557 -61.62 -20.15 47.89
CA THR A 557 -62.07 -21.07 46.82
C THR A 557 -63.41 -20.65 46.15
N PRO A 558 -64.05 -21.44 45.25
CA PRO A 558 -63.55 -22.31 44.15
C PRO A 558 -64.38 -22.24 42.82
N ARG A 559 -63.84 -22.79 41.72
CA ARG A 559 -64.50 -23.51 40.57
C ARG A 559 -63.57 -23.46 39.33
N SER A 560 -63.51 -24.41 38.38
CA SER A 560 -63.72 -25.87 38.36
C SER A 560 -63.43 -26.38 36.93
N ILE A 561 -62.66 -27.48 36.76
CA ILE A 561 -62.69 -28.39 35.57
C ILE A 561 -62.18 -27.79 34.22
N CYS A 562 -61.62 -28.50 33.22
CA CYS A 562 -60.71 -29.66 33.11
C CYS A 562 -60.30 -29.81 31.61
N HIS A 563 -59.31 -30.67 31.30
CA HIS A 563 -58.92 -31.20 29.96
C HIS A 563 -58.03 -30.33 29.03
N ARG A 564 -56.84 -30.83 28.64
CA ARG A 564 -56.48 -31.70 27.47
C ARG A 564 -56.56 -30.93 26.13
N ARG A 565 -55.66 -31.07 25.15
CA ARG A 565 -54.72 -32.18 24.83
C ARG A 565 -53.54 -31.69 23.94
N ILE A 566 -52.43 -32.44 23.93
CA ILE A 566 -51.35 -32.34 22.92
C ILE A 566 -51.60 -33.37 21.79
N GLU A 567 -50.88 -33.21 20.66
CA GLU A 567 -50.72 -34.12 19.50
C GLU A 567 -51.69 -33.99 18.31
N ARG A 568 -51.20 -33.49 17.16
CA ARG A 568 -50.79 -34.28 15.98
C ARG A 568 -50.54 -33.40 14.76
N MET A 569 -49.42 -33.61 14.06
CA MET A 569 -49.43 -34.20 12.71
C MET A 569 -48.01 -34.46 12.19
N HIS A 570 -47.83 -35.57 11.48
CA HIS A 570 -46.58 -35.95 10.82
C HIS A 570 -46.94 -36.69 9.52
N ARG A 571 -46.16 -36.45 8.45
CA ARG A 571 -46.14 -37.11 7.13
C ARG A 571 -47.20 -36.66 6.10
N LEU A 572 -46.71 -36.07 5.02
CA LEU A 572 -46.83 -36.64 3.67
C LEU A 572 -45.51 -36.45 2.91
N THR A 573 -45.36 -37.09 1.75
CA THR A 573 -44.07 -37.57 1.22
C THR A 573 -43.49 -36.86 -0.02
N ARG A 574 -42.14 -36.85 -0.07
CA ARG A 574 -41.23 -36.88 -1.23
C ARG A 574 -41.81 -36.64 -2.65
N SER A 575 -41.20 -35.72 -3.40
CA SER A 575 -40.54 -36.05 -4.68
C SER A 575 -39.58 -34.93 -5.16
N ALA A 576 -38.74 -35.29 -6.15
CA ALA A 576 -37.90 -34.45 -7.01
C ALA A 576 -36.78 -33.59 -6.38
N MET A 577 -35.52 -34.02 -6.62
CA MET A 577 -34.35 -33.13 -6.66
C MET A 577 -34.26 -32.46 -8.04
N THR A 578 -33.93 -31.16 -8.09
CA THR A 578 -33.18 -30.54 -9.19
C THR A 578 -32.58 -29.22 -8.74
N THR A 579 -31.27 -29.05 -8.93
CA THR A 579 -30.53 -27.81 -8.65
C THR A 579 -30.52 -26.90 -9.87
N PRO A 580 -30.79 -25.58 -9.73
CA PRO A 580 -30.50 -24.60 -10.77
C PRO A 580 -29.10 -23.99 -10.62
N THR A 581 -28.34 -23.93 -11.71
CA THR A 581 -27.11 -23.13 -11.83
C THR A 581 -27.30 -22.18 -13.03
N PRO A 582 -26.84 -20.91 -12.98
CA PRO A 582 -27.42 -19.84 -13.81
C PRO A 582 -26.68 -19.61 -15.13
N ALA A 583 -27.29 -18.79 -15.99
CA ALA A 583 -26.76 -18.38 -17.29
C ALA A 583 -25.78 -17.17 -17.22
N ALA A 584 -24.88 -17.12 -18.21
CA ALA A 584 -24.14 -15.96 -18.72
C ALA A 584 -23.94 -16.22 -20.23
N LEU A 585 -24.22 -15.38 -21.23
CA LEU A 585 -24.46 -13.93 -21.40
C LEU A 585 -23.20 -13.03 -21.45
N CYS A 586 -23.16 -12.18 -22.50
CA CYS A 586 -22.10 -11.26 -22.98
C CYS A 586 -20.94 -11.92 -23.77
N ALA A 587 -20.68 -11.63 -25.07
CA ALA A 587 -20.36 -10.37 -25.79
C ALA A 587 -18.83 -10.03 -25.73
N SER A 588 -18.14 -9.49 -26.75
CA SER A 588 -18.55 -8.68 -27.91
C SER A 588 -17.59 -8.78 -29.14
N TYR A 589 -18.05 -8.28 -30.31
CA TYR A 589 -17.26 -7.65 -31.39
C TYR A 589 -16.53 -6.38 -30.87
N PHE A 590 -15.49 -5.75 -31.44
CA PHE A 590 -14.50 -5.95 -32.54
C PHE A 590 -13.38 -4.88 -32.26
N LEU A 591 -12.11 -4.97 -32.68
CA LEU A 591 -11.59 -4.38 -33.93
C LEU A 591 -10.05 -4.49 -34.02
N SER A 592 -9.52 -4.95 -35.15
CA SER A 592 -8.48 -4.27 -35.96
C SER A 592 -8.41 -5.01 -37.31
N GLY A 593 -8.01 -4.41 -38.44
CA GLY A 593 -7.45 -3.06 -38.63
C GLY A 593 -6.43 -3.05 -39.77
N ARG A 594 -6.88 -3.39 -40.99
CA ARG A 594 -6.30 -3.01 -42.28
C ARG A 594 -7.42 -2.91 -43.30
#